data_AF-A0A0G0N908-F1
#
_entry.id   AF-A0A0G0N908-F1
#
_cell.length_a   1.000
_cell.length_b   1.000
_cell.length_c   1.000
_cell.angle_alpha   90.00
_cell.angle_beta   90.00
_cell.angle_gamma   90.00
#
_symmetry.space_group_name_H-M   'P 1'
#
loop_
_entity.id
_entity.type
_entity.pdbx_description
1 polymer ?
#
loop_
_entity_poly.entity_id
_entity_poly.type
_entity_poly.pdbx_seq_one_letter_code
_entity_poly.pdbx_strand_id
1 'polypeptide(L)'
;MLNDIYYTYVLFSEKDKNFYVGYTHNVALRFEQHCGGQVDSTKNRRPLLLIYFEGGLDKQDALNREKYLKTFYGRMFLGKRLKSYFTRLHNETSHNNPENR
;
A
#
# COMPACT_ATOMS: atom_id res chain seq x y z
N MET A 1 4.54 18.51 19.06
CA MET A 1 4.75 17.08 18.76
C MET A 1 3.52 16.57 18.03
N LEU A 2 3.67 15.87 16.90
CA LEU A 2 2.57 15.37 16.05
C LEU A 2 1.98 14.08 16.65
N ASN A 3 1.43 14.14 17.88
CA ASN A 3 1.21 12.94 18.68
C ASN A 3 -0.03 12.12 18.31
N ASP A 4 -0.93 12.63 17.48
CA ASP A 4 -2.19 11.94 17.15
C ASP A 4 -2.48 11.96 15.64
N ILE A 5 -1.51 11.56 14.82
CA ILE A 5 -1.79 11.31 13.39
C ILE A 5 -2.22 9.87 13.20
N TYR A 6 -3.38 9.70 12.58
CA TYR A 6 -3.86 8.44 12.03
C TYR A 6 -3.50 8.37 10.56
N TYR A 7 -2.85 7.28 10.17
CA TYR A 7 -2.42 7.05 8.82
C TYR A 7 -3.28 5.99 8.16
N THR A 8 -3.77 6.27 6.96
CA THR A 8 -4.26 5.25 6.03
C THR A 8 -3.12 4.88 5.09
N TYR A 9 -2.82 3.60 4.92
CA TYR A 9 -1.68 3.13 4.14
C TYR A 9 -2.06 2.04 3.14
N VAL A 10 -1.26 1.93 2.07
CA VAL A 10 -1.42 0.93 1.01
C VAL A 10 -0.12 0.16 0.84
N LEU A 11 -0.20 -1.16 1.01
CA LEU A 11 0.85 -2.09 0.67
C LEU A 11 0.56 -2.73 -0.69
N PHE A 12 1.61 -2.95 -1.47
CA PHE A 12 1.58 -3.75 -2.69
C PHE A 12 2.27 -5.08 -2.45
N SER A 13 1.58 -6.17 -2.75
CA SER A 13 2.18 -7.51 -2.75
C SER A 13 2.83 -7.75 -4.10
N GLU A 14 4.14 -7.98 -4.11
CA GLU A 14 4.82 -8.34 -5.34
C GLU A 14 4.48 -9.76 -5.79
N LYS A 15 3.98 -10.59 -4.86
CA LYS A 15 3.59 -11.98 -5.11
C LYS A 15 2.27 -12.09 -5.87
N ASP A 16 1.24 -11.38 -5.43
CA ASP A 16 -0.11 -11.44 -6.02
C ASP A 16 -0.49 -10.19 -6.82
N LYS A 17 0.41 -9.20 -6.89
CA LYS A 17 0.22 -7.93 -7.60
C LYS A 17 -1.03 -7.17 -7.17
N ASN A 18 -1.51 -7.36 -5.93
CA ASN A 18 -2.71 -6.73 -5.41
C ASN A 18 -2.41 -5.88 -4.17
N PHE A 19 -3.32 -4.97 -3.87
CA PHE A 19 -3.18 -4.06 -2.73
C PHE A 19 -3.63 -4.70 -1.42
N TYR A 20 -3.07 -4.18 -0.33
CA TYR A 20 -3.63 -4.26 1.01
C TYR A 20 -3.79 -2.83 1.51
N VAL A 21 -4.94 -2.51 2.11
CA VAL A 21 -5.21 -1.18 2.67
C VAL A 21 -5.51 -1.36 4.15
N GLY A 22 -4.85 -0.57 4.98
CA GLY A 22 -5.05 -0.54 6.42
C GLY A 22 -4.94 0.88 6.98
N TYR A 23 -5.13 1.01 8.28
CA TYR A 23 -4.83 2.24 9.01
C TYR A 23 -4.07 1.95 10.31
N THR A 24 -3.33 2.94 10.84
CA THR A 24 -2.51 2.82 12.04
C THR A 24 -2.10 4.19 12.57
N HIS A 25 -1.68 4.29 13.84
CA HIS A 25 -0.99 5.46 14.38
C HIS A 25 0.53 5.45 14.12
N ASN A 26 1.07 4.30 13.70
CA ASN A 26 2.50 4.14 13.39
C ASN A 26 2.67 3.26 12.14
N VAL A 27 2.93 3.89 10.99
CA VAL A 27 3.08 3.20 9.69
C VAL A 27 4.35 2.36 9.64
N ALA A 28 5.45 2.85 10.20
CA ALA A 28 6.74 2.17 10.19
C ALA A 28 6.66 0.82 10.92
N LEU A 29 6.22 0.86 12.19
CA LEU A 29 6.04 -0.35 12.99
C LEU A 29 5.05 -1.32 12.32
N ARG A 30 3.95 -0.80 11.78
CA ARG A 30 2.93 -1.64 11.14
C ARG A 30 3.48 -2.32 9.88
N PHE A 31 4.27 -1.61 9.09
CA PHE A 31 4.94 -2.16 7.90
C PHE A 31 5.93 -3.27 8.29
N GLU A 32 6.73 -3.08 9.33
CA GLU A 32 7.64 -4.12 9.84
C GLU A 32 6.90 -5.40 10.25
N GLN A 33 5.76 -5.27 10.96
CA GLN A 33 4.92 -6.42 11.33
C GLN A 33 4.41 -7.19 10.10
N HIS A 34 3.98 -6.46 9.07
CA HIS A 34 3.54 -7.05 7.81
C HIS A 34 4.67 -7.79 7.09
N CYS A 35 5.86 -7.19 6.98
CA CYS A 35 7.06 -7.82 6.40
C CYS A 35 7.52 -9.04 7.22
N GLY A 36 7.45 -8.95 8.55
CA GLY A 36 7.74 -10.05 9.48
C GLY A 36 6.72 -11.19 9.44
N GLY A 37 5.59 -11.04 8.75
CA GLY A 37 4.56 -12.07 8.64
C GLY A 37 3.69 -12.22 9.89
N GLN A 38 3.69 -11.22 10.76
CA GLN A 38 2.92 -11.20 12.01
C GLN A 38 1.45 -10.82 11.77
N VAL A 39 1.07 -10.46 10.54
CA VAL A 39 -0.29 -10.06 10.18
C VAL A 39 -0.93 -11.08 9.25
N ASP A 40 -1.93 -11.81 9.75
CA ASP A 40 -2.57 -12.95 9.08
C ASP A 40 -3.06 -12.66 7.66
N SER A 41 -3.66 -11.49 7.44
CA SER A 41 -4.21 -11.08 6.15
C SER A 41 -3.14 -10.87 5.06
N THR A 42 -1.87 -10.81 5.43
CA THR A 42 -0.75 -10.52 4.50
C THR A 42 0.44 -11.46 4.64
N LYS A 43 0.50 -12.30 5.68
CA LYS A 43 1.66 -13.17 5.95
C LYS A 43 2.03 -14.07 4.77
N ASN A 44 1.04 -14.49 4.00
CA ASN A 44 1.20 -15.34 2.81
C ASN A 44 1.33 -14.56 1.49
N ARG A 45 1.27 -13.23 1.55
CA ARG A 45 1.29 -12.29 0.42
C ARG A 45 2.62 -11.54 0.28
N ARG A 46 3.63 -11.90 1.07
CA ARG A 46 4.96 -11.28 1.01
C ARG A 46 5.73 -11.70 -0.25
N PRO A 47 6.72 -10.92 -0.72
CA PRO A 47 7.17 -9.63 -0.16
C PRO A 47 6.16 -8.49 -0.41
N LEU A 48 6.18 -7.51 0.49
CA LEU A 48 5.27 -6.36 0.49
C LEU A 48 6.06 -5.05 0.38
N LEU A 49 5.53 -4.10 -0.39
CA LEU A 49 6.05 -2.75 -0.53
C LEU A 49 5.06 -1.73 0.00
N LEU A 50 5.49 -0.78 0.84
CA LEU A 50 4.68 0.39 1.20
C LEU A 50 4.74 1.41 0.06
N ILE A 51 3.63 1.56 -0.68
CA ILE A 51 3.59 2.39 -1.91
C ILE A 51 2.84 3.70 -1.74
N TYR A 52 2.06 3.85 -0.67
CA TYR A 52 1.29 5.06 -0.38
C TYR A 52 0.88 5.11 1.10
N PHE A 53 0.86 6.31 1.68
CA PHE A 53 0.17 6.58 2.93
C PHE A 53 -0.28 8.04 2.97
N GLU A 54 -1.31 8.31 3.76
CA GLU A 54 -1.79 9.67 4.07
C GLU A 54 -2.14 9.76 5.55
N GLY A 55 -1.88 10.93 6.15
CA GLY A 55 -2.11 11.19 7.57
C GLY A 55 -3.23 12.19 7.79
N GLY A 56 -4.03 11.97 8.82
CA GLY A 56 -5.05 12.88 9.33
C GLY A 56 -5.07 12.89 10.86
N LEU A 57 -5.69 13.90 11.46
CA LEU A 57 -5.75 14.03 12.92
C LEU A 57 -6.93 13.26 13.53
N ASP A 58 -7.99 13.04 12.75
CA ASP A 58 -9.18 12.34 13.20
C ASP A 58 -9.14 10.85 12.83
N LYS A 59 -9.47 10.01 13.80
CA LYS A 59 -9.48 8.55 13.62
C LYS A 59 -10.59 8.09 12.67
N GLN A 60 -11.76 8.72 12.75
CA GLN A 60 -12.91 8.36 11.94
C GLN A 60 -12.67 8.72 10.47
N ASP A 61 -11.96 9.81 10.20
CA ASP A 61 -11.51 10.17 8.85
C ASP A 61 -10.58 9.10 8.27
N ALA A 62 -9.59 8.64 9.03
CA ALA A 62 -8.70 7.56 8.59
C ALA A 62 -9.48 6.25 8.32
N LEU A 63 -10.43 5.90 9.18
CA LEU A 63 -11.30 4.73 8.99
C LEU A 63 -12.19 4.84 7.75
N ASN A 64 -12.82 5.99 7.54
CA ASN A 64 -13.66 6.27 6.37
C ASN A 64 -12.82 6.21 5.10
N ARG A 65 -11.60 6.73 5.17
CA ARG A 65 -10.65 6.70 4.06
C ARG A 65 -10.18 5.29 3.71
N GLU A 66 -9.81 4.49 4.71
CA GLU A 66 -9.48 3.08 4.54
C GLU A 66 -10.62 2.33 3.84
N LYS A 67 -11.85 2.51 4.32
CA LYS A 67 -13.06 1.92 3.70
C LYS A 67 -13.22 2.37 2.25
N TYR A 68 -13.11 3.67 1.98
CA TYR A 68 -13.19 4.20 0.62
C TYR A 68 -12.15 3.58 -0.30
N LEU A 69 -10.88 3.51 0.12
CA LEU A 69 -9.78 2.97 -0.70
C LEU A 69 -9.95 1.48 -1.03
N LYS A 70 -10.73 0.73 -0.23
CA LYS A 70 -11.10 -0.67 -0.51
C LYS A 70 -12.18 -0.81 -1.59
N THR A 71 -12.96 0.24 -1.87
CA THR A 71 -14.02 0.24 -2.91
C THR A 71 -13.45 0.27 -4.33
N PHE A 72 -14.31 0.05 -5.33
CA PHE A 72 -13.95 0.18 -6.75
C PHE A 72 -13.41 1.58 -7.09
N TYR A 73 -14.12 2.64 -6.68
CA TYR A 73 -13.69 4.02 -6.92
C TYR A 73 -12.40 4.36 -6.17
N GLY A 74 -12.22 3.81 -4.96
CA GLY A 74 -10.97 3.92 -4.22
C GLY A 74 -9.78 3.30 -4.95
N ARG A 75 -9.95 2.12 -5.54
CA ARG A 75 -8.92 1.48 -6.37
C ARG A 75 -8.60 2.29 -7.62
N MET A 76 -9.62 2.87 -8.28
CA MET A 76 -9.39 3.79 -9.40
C MET A 76 -8.61 5.03 -8.98
N PHE A 77 -8.94 5.60 -7.81
CA PHE A 77 -8.19 6.72 -7.24
C PHE A 77 -6.72 6.34 -7.04
N LEU A 78 -6.42 5.19 -6.43
CA LEU A 78 -5.04 4.74 -6.24
C LEU A 78 -4.30 4.55 -7.56
N GLY A 79 -4.94 3.94 -8.56
CA GLY A 79 -4.33 3.78 -9.90
C GLY A 79 -3.96 5.12 -10.53
N LYS A 80 -4.84 6.13 -10.42
CA LYS A 80 -4.54 7.50 -10.90
C LYS A 80 -3.45 8.15 -10.07
N ARG A 81 -3.53 8.06 -8.74
CA ARG A 81 -2.61 8.70 -7.79
C ARG A 81 -1.19 8.17 -7.93
N LEU A 82 -1.05 6.87 -8.20
CA LEU A 82 0.22 6.14 -8.29
C LEU A 82 0.62 5.82 -9.75
N LYS A 83 0.04 6.52 -10.73
CA LYS A 83 0.28 6.27 -12.16
C LYS A 83 1.77 6.21 -12.49
N SER A 84 2.55 7.21 -12.07
CA SER A 84 3.99 7.27 -12.34
C SER A 84 4.79 6.14 -11.71
N TYR A 85 4.38 5.66 -10.52
CA TYR A 85 5.01 4.52 -9.86
C TYR A 85 4.81 3.25 -10.69
N PHE A 86 3.57 2.96 -11.10
CA PHE A 86 3.27 1.77 -11.89
C PHE A 86 3.84 1.83 -13.31
N THR A 87 3.91 3.01 -13.93
CA THR A 87 4.55 3.18 -15.24
C THR A 87 6.03 2.80 -15.18
N ARG A 88 6.77 3.25 -14.15
CA ARG A 88 8.18 2.87 -13.98
C ARG A 88 8.36 1.37 -13.76
N LEU A 89 7.54 0.79 -12.87
CA LEU A 89 7.58 -0.64 -12.59
C LEU A 89 7.37 -1.49 -13.86
N HIS A 90 6.42 -1.09 -14.74
CA HIS A 90 6.20 -1.78 -16.00
C HIS A 90 7.41 -1.69 -16.94
N ASN A 91 8.01 -0.51 -17.07
CA ASN A 91 9.18 -0.32 -17.93
C ASN A 91 10.38 -1.16 -17.46
N GLU A 92 10.62 -1.22 -16.15
CA GLU A 92 11.68 -2.04 -15.54
C GLU A 92 11.47 -3.54 -15.80
N THR A 93 10.22 -4.03 -15.73
CA THR A 93 9.92 -5.43 -16.06
C THR A 93 10.13 -5.76 -17.54
N SER A 94 9.85 -4.83 -18.45
CA SER A 94 10.02 -5.04 -19.90
C SER A 94 11.50 -5.04 -20.34
N HIS A 95 12.37 -4.30 -19.65
CA HIS A 95 13.81 -4.25 -19.96
C HIS A 95 14.59 -5.45 -19.38
N ASN A 96 14.06 -6.09 -18.33
CA ASN A 96 14.69 -7.26 -17.70
C ASN A 96 14.18 -8.60 -18.24
N ASN A 97 13.39 -8.61 -19.33
CA ASN A 97 12.96 -9.84 -19.98
C ASN A 97 14.16 -10.48 -20.71
N PRO A 98 14.61 -11.70 -20.34
CA PRO A 98 15.73 -12.38 -21.01
C PRO A 98 15.48 -12.69 -22.49
N GLU A 99 14.23 -12.66 -22.96
CA GLU A 99 13.87 -12.80 -24.38
C GLU A 99 14.10 -11.52 -25.21
N ASN A 100 14.41 -10.39 -24.56
CA ASN A 100 14.68 -9.10 -25.21
C ASN A 100 16.20 -8.86 -25.45
N ARG A 101 17.03 -9.91 -25.35
CA ARG A 101 18.47 -9.93 -25.67
C ARG A 101 18.77 -10.81 -26.86
#